data_AF-A0A933W9X0-F1
#
_entry.id   AF-A0A933W9X0-F1
#
_cell.length_a   1.000
_cell.length_b   1.000
_cell.length_c   1.000
_cell.angle_alpha   90.00
_cell.angle_beta   90.00
_cell.angle_gamma   90.00
#
_symmetry.space_group_name_H-M   'P 1'
#
loop_
_entity.id
_entity.type
_entity.pdbx_description
1 polymer ?
#
loop_
_entity_poly.entity_id
_entity_poly.type
_entity_poly.pdbx_seq_one_letter_code
_entity_poly.pdbx_strand_id
1 'polypeptide(L)'
;MSEEFKRAGLLLRTVAKIVDFIIIAAVAEVVPKAGFFAGLAYLLIGDGLFDGRSVGKKLIGLRVVSADTNKLCTFRDSILRNSTLGIGYLCYKILWVGWIFIVIVSVFEFIILLGSRDGMRLGDEIAKTKVVEV
;
A
#
# COMPACT_ATOMS: atom_id res chain seq x y z
N MET A 1 13.68 -36.93 37.49
CA MET A 1 15.07 -36.46 37.27
C MET A 1 14.98 -34.95 37.12
N SER A 2 15.28 -34.20 38.17
CA SER A 2 15.21 -32.73 38.16
C SER A 2 16.43 -32.21 37.41
N GLU A 3 16.20 -31.57 36.26
CA GLU A 3 17.25 -30.86 35.54
C GLU A 3 17.85 -29.78 36.45
N GLU A 4 19.12 -29.93 36.81
CA GLU A 4 19.84 -29.00 37.67
C GLU A 4 20.27 -27.79 36.83
N PHE A 5 19.49 -26.71 36.87
CA PHE A 5 19.78 -25.49 36.09
C PHE A 5 21.05 -24.78 36.61
N LYS A 6 22.16 -24.93 35.89
CA LYS A 6 23.43 -24.23 36.19
C LYS A 6 23.35 -22.75 35.82
N ARG A 7 23.76 -21.85 36.72
CA ARG A 7 23.80 -20.40 36.43
C ARG A 7 24.78 -20.10 35.31
N ALA A 8 24.29 -19.53 34.22
CA ALA A 8 25.12 -19.02 33.13
C ALA A 8 26.02 -17.86 33.59
N GLY A 9 27.28 -17.86 33.14
CA GLY A 9 28.24 -16.79 33.41
C GLY A 9 27.82 -15.46 32.77
N LEU A 10 28.33 -14.35 33.33
CA LEU A 10 28.01 -13.00 32.86
C LEU A 10 28.32 -12.81 31.36
N LEU A 11 29.44 -13.35 30.87
CA LEU A 11 29.83 -13.26 29.46
C LEU A 11 28.79 -13.88 28.52
N LEU A 12 28.29 -15.08 28.83
CA LEU A 12 27.30 -15.76 27.99
C LEU A 12 25.99 -14.99 27.93
N ARG A 13 25.57 -14.37 29.04
CA ARG A 13 24.37 -13.52 29.10
C ARG A 13 24.55 -12.25 28.25
N THR A 14 25.73 -11.63 28.32
CA THR A 14 26.03 -10.44 27.52
C THR A 14 26.09 -10.76 26.03
N VAL A 15 26.72 -11.88 25.63
CA VAL A 15 26.75 -12.34 24.24
C VAL A 15 25.33 -12.62 23.72
N ALA A 16 24.50 -13.31 24.51
CA ALA A 16 23.11 -13.55 24.14
C ALA A 16 22.34 -12.23 23.91
N LYS A 17 22.53 -11.23 24.78
CA LYS A 17 21.93 -9.91 24.59
C LYS A 17 22.42 -9.19 23.34
N ILE A 18 23.70 -9.29 23.01
CA ILE A 18 24.24 -8.70 21.77
C ILE A 18 23.59 -9.35 20.55
N VAL A 19 23.45 -10.68 20.54
CA VAL A 19 22.77 -11.40 19.46
C VAL A 19 21.31 -10.96 19.33
N ASP A 20 20.57 -10.85 20.45
CA ASP A 20 19.20 -10.34 20.45
C ASP A 20 19.13 -8.93 19.84
N PHE A 21 20.06 -8.03 20.20
CA PHE A 21 20.10 -6.67 19.64
C PHE A 21 20.39 -6.66 18.13
N ILE A 22 21.26 -7.55 17.63
CA ILE A 22 21.52 -7.69 16.19
C ILE A 22 20.26 -8.15 15.46
N ILE A 23 19.54 -9.13 16.00
CA ILE A 23 18.28 -9.60 15.41
C ILE A 23 17.25 -8.47 15.37
N ILE A 24 17.10 -7.74 16.48
CA ILE A 24 16.19 -6.59 16.55
C ILE A 24 16.57 -5.52 15.51
N ALA A 25 17.85 -5.20 15.38
CA ALA A 25 18.33 -4.22 14.40
C ALA A 25 18.04 -4.67 12.96
N ALA A 26 18.28 -5.94 12.64
CA ALA A 26 17.98 -6.51 11.33
C ALA A 26 16.48 -6.45 11.00
N VAL A 27 15.62 -6.83 11.96
CA VAL A 27 14.16 -6.76 11.80
C VAL A 27 13.70 -5.30 11.62
N ALA A 28 14.23 -4.38 12.44
CA ALA A 28 13.91 -2.96 12.39
C ALA A 28 14.30 -2.31 11.05
N GLU A 29 15.30 -2.82 10.36
CA GLU A 29 15.70 -2.31 9.05
C GLU A 29 14.90 -2.95 7.90
N VAL A 30 14.71 -4.27 7.93
CA VAL A 30 14.13 -5.02 6.81
C VAL A 30 12.61 -4.85 6.76
N VAL A 31 11.91 -4.96 7.90
CA VAL A 31 10.45 -4.97 7.93
C VAL A 31 9.84 -3.66 7.42
N PRO A 32 10.31 -2.46 7.82
CA PRO A 32 9.74 -1.21 7.30
C PRO A 32 10.02 -1.00 5.81
N LYS A 33 11.18 -1.45 5.31
CA LYS A 33 11.52 -1.37 3.88
C LYS A 33 10.64 -2.31 3.06
N ALA A 34 10.54 -3.57 3.48
CA ALA A 34 9.70 -4.57 2.83
C ALA A 34 8.22 -4.17 2.86
N GLY A 35 7.73 -3.69 4.01
CA GLY A 35 6.35 -3.22 4.17
C GLY A 35 6.00 -2.04 3.26
N PHE A 36 6.95 -1.11 3.06
CA PHE A 36 6.77 0.01 2.14
C PHE A 36 6.55 -0.45 0.69
N PHE A 37 7.41 -1.32 0.17
CA PHE A 37 7.28 -1.82 -1.21
C PHE A 37 6.07 -2.74 -1.38
N ALA A 38 5.76 -3.57 -0.38
CA ALA A 38 4.56 -4.40 -0.38
C ALA A 38 3.27 -3.53 -0.42
N GLY A 39 3.24 -2.45 0.36
CA GLY A 39 2.14 -1.49 0.37
C GLY A 39 1.97 -0.79 -0.99
N LEU A 40 3.06 -0.32 -1.58
CA LEU A 40 3.05 0.28 -2.92
C LEU A 40 2.57 -0.71 -3.99
N ALA A 41 3.09 -1.94 -3.96
CA ALA A 41 2.68 -2.97 -4.91
C ALA A 41 1.18 -3.24 -4.80
N TYR A 42 0.67 -3.44 -3.57
CA TYR A 42 -0.77 -3.64 -3.33
C TYR A 42 -1.62 -2.45 -3.79
N LEU A 43 -1.19 -1.22 -3.52
CA LEU A 43 -1.87 -0.01 -3.98
C LEU A 43 -2.01 -0.01 -5.51
N LEU A 44 -0.94 -0.34 -6.24
CA LEU A 44 -0.92 -0.31 -7.69
C LEU A 44 -1.72 -1.44 -8.34
N ILE A 45 -1.61 -2.66 -7.84
CA ILE A 45 -2.22 -3.84 -8.48
C ILE A 45 -3.57 -4.24 -7.87
N GLY A 46 -3.92 -3.68 -6.71
CA GLY A 46 -5.01 -4.17 -5.88
C GLY A 46 -6.36 -4.22 -6.59
N ASP A 47 -6.63 -3.25 -7.48
CA ASP A 47 -7.88 -3.21 -8.23
C ASP A 47 -7.88 -4.10 -9.47
N GLY A 48 -6.77 -4.73 -9.81
CA GLY A 48 -6.71 -5.82 -10.80
C GLY A 48 -6.96 -7.19 -10.18
N LEU A 49 -7.03 -7.29 -8.85
CA LEU A 49 -7.35 -8.53 -8.14
C LEU A 49 -8.86 -8.81 -8.13
N PHE A 50 -9.25 -10.03 -7.73
CA PHE A 50 -10.64 -10.44 -7.44
C PHE A 50 -11.72 -9.97 -8.43
N ASP A 51 -11.47 -10.14 -9.73
CA ASP A 51 -12.33 -9.68 -10.83
C ASP A 51 -12.47 -8.14 -10.88
N GLY A 52 -11.34 -7.43 -10.86
CA GLY A 52 -11.30 -5.99 -11.05
C GLY A 52 -11.65 -5.17 -9.80
N ARG A 53 -11.24 -5.63 -8.60
CA ARG A 53 -11.48 -4.95 -7.32
C ARG A 53 -10.47 -5.35 -6.23
N SER A 54 -10.08 -4.37 -5.44
CA SER A 54 -9.31 -4.57 -4.21
C SER A 54 -10.15 -5.17 -3.07
N VAL A 55 -9.49 -5.65 -2.02
CA VAL A 55 -10.15 -6.27 -0.86
C VAL A 55 -11.17 -5.33 -0.22
N GLY A 56 -10.81 -4.06 -0.03
CA GLY A 56 -11.73 -3.06 0.55
C GLY A 56 -12.97 -2.84 -0.32
N LYS A 57 -12.80 -2.77 -1.64
CA LYS A 57 -13.91 -2.65 -2.59
C LYS A 57 -14.79 -3.89 -2.58
N LYS A 58 -14.21 -5.08 -2.45
CA LYS A 58 -14.96 -6.33 -2.30
C LYS A 58 -15.83 -6.33 -1.04
N LEU A 59 -15.35 -5.80 0.08
CA LEU A 59 -16.12 -5.71 1.32
C LEU A 59 -17.30 -4.73 1.22
N ILE A 60 -17.15 -3.66 0.42
CA ILE A 60 -18.17 -2.61 0.26
C ILE A 60 -19.13 -2.89 -0.91
N GLY A 61 -18.87 -3.92 -1.72
CA GLY A 61 -19.70 -4.23 -2.89
C GLY A 61 -19.39 -3.36 -4.12
N LEU A 62 -18.15 -2.88 -4.25
CA LEU A 62 -17.72 -2.04 -5.38
C LEU A 62 -16.89 -2.84 -6.38
N ARG A 63 -17.00 -2.49 -7.66
CA ARG A 63 -16.23 -3.08 -8.75
C ARG A 63 -15.74 -2.00 -9.72
N VAL A 64 -14.59 -2.24 -10.33
CA VAL A 64 -13.97 -1.36 -11.33
C VAL A 64 -14.13 -1.97 -12.71
N VAL A 65 -14.66 -1.18 -13.64
CA VAL A 65 -14.83 -1.60 -15.04
C VAL A 65 -14.27 -0.54 -15.98
N SER A 66 -13.85 -0.96 -17.18
CA SER A 66 -13.45 -0.05 -18.25
C SER A 66 -14.65 0.81 -18.66
N ALA A 67 -14.45 2.13 -18.79
CA ALA A 67 -15.47 3.07 -19.23
C ALA A 67 -15.86 2.81 -20.69
N ASP A 68 -14.90 2.43 -21.54
CA ASP A 68 -15.10 2.21 -22.98
C ASP A 68 -15.75 0.84 -23.27
N THR A 69 -15.32 -0.22 -22.58
CA THR A 69 -15.69 -1.62 -22.94
C THR A 69 -16.56 -2.32 -21.91
N ASN A 70 -16.80 -1.72 -20.73
CA ASN A 70 -17.42 -2.36 -19.56
C ASN A 70 -16.77 -3.68 -19.11
N LYS A 71 -15.57 -3.99 -19.60
CA LYS A 71 -14.81 -5.17 -19.16
C LYS A 71 -14.23 -4.93 -17.76
N LEU A 72 -13.97 -6.03 -17.07
CA LEU A 72 -13.31 -6.02 -15.76
C LEU A 72 -11.95 -5.33 -15.84
N CYS A 73 -11.62 -4.58 -14.80
CA CYS A 73 -10.33 -3.90 -14.67
C CYS A 73 -9.17 -4.90 -14.74
N THR A 74 -8.21 -4.64 -15.63
CA THR A 74 -6.97 -5.44 -15.71
C THR A 74 -5.91 -4.89 -14.75
N PHE A 75 -4.84 -5.65 -14.52
CA PHE A 75 -3.70 -5.16 -13.74
C PHE A 75 -3.08 -3.87 -14.30
N ARG A 76 -3.05 -3.74 -15.63
CA ARG A 76 -2.54 -2.53 -16.30
C ARG A 76 -3.41 -1.32 -15.96
N ASP A 77 -4.73 -1.48 -16.02
CA ASP A 77 -5.67 -0.40 -15.73
C ASP A 77 -5.59 -0.01 -14.24
N SER A 78 -5.47 -0.99 -13.34
CA SER A 78 -5.23 -0.75 -11.91
C SER A 78 -3.97 0.09 -11.67
N ILE A 79 -2.85 -0.28 -12.30
CA ILE A 79 -1.58 0.45 -12.14
C ILE A 79 -1.72 1.88 -12.65
N LEU A 80 -2.27 2.08 -13.85
CA LEU A 80 -2.44 3.41 -14.44
C LEU A 80 -3.30 4.30 -13.56
N ARG A 81 -4.41 3.75 -13.06
CA ARG A 81 -5.39 4.47 -12.26
C ARG A 81 -4.90 4.82 -10.86
N ASN A 82 -4.14 3.91 -10.25
CA ASN A 82 -3.57 4.12 -8.93
C ASN A 82 -2.17 4.74 -8.99
N SER A 83 -1.62 5.00 -10.19
CA SER A 83 -0.31 5.61 -10.36
C SER A 83 -0.21 6.99 -9.73
N THR A 84 -1.25 7.83 -9.81
CA THR A 84 -1.27 9.14 -9.17
C THR A 84 -1.07 9.03 -7.66
N LEU A 85 -1.81 8.12 -7.02
CA LEU A 85 -1.65 7.82 -5.60
C LEU A 85 -0.33 7.12 -5.28
N GLY A 86 0.16 6.27 -6.20
CA GLY A 86 1.44 5.56 -6.08
C GLY A 86 2.64 6.51 -6.11
N ILE A 87 2.59 7.53 -6.95
CA ILE A 87 3.59 8.62 -6.97
C ILE A 87 3.55 9.38 -5.65
N GLY A 88 2.35 9.73 -5.17
CA GLY A 88 2.18 10.30 -3.84
C GLY A 88 2.81 9.43 -2.74
N TYR A 89 2.51 8.12 -2.75
CA TYR A 89 3.07 7.17 -1.80
C TYR A 89 4.60 7.08 -1.86
N LEU A 90 5.20 7.14 -3.04
CA LEU A 90 6.66 7.20 -3.21
C LEU A 90 7.26 8.45 -2.58
N CYS A 91 6.60 9.61 -2.76
CA CYS A 91 7.03 10.86 -2.17
C CYS A 91 6.97 10.88 -0.64
N TYR A 92 6.20 9.99 0.01
CA TYR A 92 6.08 9.90 1.48
C TYR A 92 7.44 9.81 2.22
N LYS A 93 8.46 9.23 1.58
CA LYS A 93 9.82 9.10 2.14
C LYS A 93 10.52 10.45 2.33
N ILE A 94 10.10 11.49 1.62
CA ILE A 94 10.67 12.84 1.71
C ILE A 94 9.90 13.61 2.78
N LEU A 95 10.51 13.80 3.95
CA LEU A 95 9.88 14.50 5.06
C LEU A 95 9.48 15.93 4.67
N TRP A 96 8.34 16.40 5.19
CA TRP A 96 7.69 17.69 4.89
C TRP A 96 7.18 17.82 3.45
N VAL A 97 8.06 17.81 2.46
CA VAL A 97 7.70 18.03 1.04
C VAL A 97 6.79 16.93 0.53
N GLY A 98 7.14 15.67 0.81
CA GLY A 98 6.36 14.52 0.37
C GLY A 98 4.98 14.45 1.00
N TRP A 99 4.87 14.82 2.28
CA TRP A 99 3.61 14.78 3.01
C TRP A 99 2.66 15.86 2.52
N ILE A 100 3.17 17.08 2.34
CA ILE A 100 2.40 18.19 1.75
C ILE A 100 1.95 17.79 0.34
N PHE A 101 2.84 17.20 -0.46
CA PHE A 101 2.50 16.75 -1.81
C PHE A 101 1.39 15.69 -1.82
N ILE A 102 1.44 14.70 -0.92
CA ILE A 102 0.37 13.68 -0.77
C ILE A 102 -0.96 14.32 -0.44
N VAL A 103 -0.97 15.27 0.51
CA VAL A 103 -2.20 15.98 0.89
C VAL A 103 -2.75 16.76 -0.30
N ILE A 104 -1.91 17.50 -1.01
CA ILE A 104 -2.30 18.27 -2.19
C ILE A 104 -2.89 17.35 -3.27
N VAL A 105 -2.20 16.27 -3.62
CA VAL A 105 -2.68 15.30 -4.62
C VAL A 105 -4.01 14.68 -4.19
N SER A 106 -4.15 14.29 -2.93
CA SER A 106 -5.37 13.68 -2.42
C SER A 106 -6.56 14.66 -2.42
N VAL A 107 -6.33 15.90 -2.01
CA VAL A 107 -7.35 16.96 -2.04
C VAL A 107 -7.73 17.27 -3.49
N PHE A 108 -6.76 17.36 -4.39
CA PHE A 108 -7.01 17.63 -5.79
C PHE A 108 -7.82 16.51 -6.47
N GLU A 109 -7.43 15.25 -6.28
CA GLU A 109 -8.19 14.07 -6.73
C GLU A 109 -9.61 14.08 -6.17
N PHE A 110 -9.79 14.45 -4.90
CA PHE A 110 -11.10 14.53 -4.27
C PHE A 110 -11.96 15.68 -4.83
N ILE A 111 -11.37 16.85 -5.10
CA ILE A 111 -12.09 17.98 -5.73
C ILE A 111 -12.55 17.59 -7.14
N ILE A 112 -11.69 16.92 -7.92
CA ILE A 112 -12.06 16.42 -9.26
C ILE A 112 -13.20 15.41 -9.15
N LEU A 113 -13.11 14.48 -8.20
CA LEU A 113 -14.16 13.49 -7.95
C LEU A 113 -15.52 14.16 -7.67
N LEU A 114 -15.54 15.21 -6.84
CA LEU A 114 -16.75 15.96 -6.53
C LEU A 114 -17.30 16.76 -7.72
N GLY A 115 -16.42 17.27 -8.59
CA GLY A 115 -16.81 18.03 -9.79
C GLY A 115 -17.14 17.17 -11.01
N SER A 116 -16.77 15.89 -10.99
CA SER A 116 -16.98 14.97 -12.10
C SER A 116 -18.44 14.54 -12.18
N ARG A 117 -19.06 14.71 -13.35
CA ARG A 117 -20.43 14.26 -13.62
C ARG A 117 -20.60 12.76 -13.47
N ASP A 118 -19.54 12.02 -13.73
CA ASP A 118 -19.50 10.55 -13.71
C ASP A 118 -18.86 10.01 -12.41
N GLY A 119 -18.56 10.88 -11.44
CA GLY A 119 -17.89 10.48 -10.19
C GLY A 119 -16.52 9.85 -10.44
N MET A 120 -15.80 10.31 -11.47
CA MET A 120 -14.46 9.83 -11.82
C MET A 120 -13.41 10.72 -11.17
N ARG A 121 -12.39 10.07 -10.60
CA ARG A 121 -11.15 10.73 -10.15
C ARG A 121 -10.16 10.87 -11.31
N LEU A 122 -9.09 11.64 -11.15
CA LEU A 122 -8.12 11.91 -12.23
C LEU A 122 -7.44 10.62 -12.71
N GLY A 123 -7.09 9.73 -11.77
CA GLY A 123 -6.60 8.40 -12.13
C GLY A 123 -7.60 7.58 -12.96
N ASP A 124 -8.90 7.69 -12.66
CA ASP A 124 -9.97 6.97 -13.35
C ASP A 124 -10.15 7.48 -14.79
N GLU A 125 -10.02 8.79 -15.00
CA GLU A 125 -9.99 9.41 -16.34
C GLU A 125 -8.78 8.96 -17.16
N ILE A 126 -7.58 8.96 -16.57
CA ILE A 126 -6.35 8.51 -17.25
C ILE A 126 -6.47 7.05 -17.67
N ALA A 127 -7.00 6.21 -16.78
CA ALA A 127 -7.16 4.78 -17.05
C ALA A 127 -8.42 4.45 -17.87
N LYS A 128 -9.28 5.43 -18.13
CA LYS A 128 -10.61 5.24 -18.75
C LYS A 128 -11.39 4.13 -18.06
N THR A 129 -11.56 4.26 -16.76
CA THR A 129 -12.26 3.29 -15.90
C THR A 129 -13.31 3.98 -15.07
N LYS A 130 -14.34 3.25 -14.65
CA LYS A 130 -15.39 3.72 -13.74
C LYS A 130 -15.62 2.71 -12.62
N VAL A 131 -16.10 3.20 -11.48
CA VAL A 131 -16.47 2.38 -10.33
C VAL A 131 -17.98 2.20 -10.32
N VAL A 132 -18.44 0.96 -10.16
CA VAL A 132 -19.86 0.60 -10.13
C VAL A 132 -20.17 -0.21 -8.87
N GLU A 133 -21.39 -0.07 -8.38
CA GLU A 133 -21.95 -0.89 -7.29
C GLU A 133 -22.37 -2.27 -7.82
N VAL A 134 -22.20 -3.30 -6.98
CA VAL A 134 -22.50 -4.72 -7.28
C VAL A 134 -23.36 -5.33 -6.19
#